data_AF-A0A5N6VUW6-F1
#
_entry.id   AF-A0A5N6VUW6-F1
#
_cell.length_a   1.000
_cell.length_b   1.000
_cell.length_c   1.000
_cell.angle_alpha   90.00
_cell.angle_beta   90.00
_cell.angle_gamma   90.00
#
_symmetry.space_group_name_H-M   'P 1'
#
loop_
_entity.id
_entity.type
_entity.pdbx_description
1 polymer ?
#
loop_
_entity_poly.entity_id
_entity_poly.type
_entity_poly.pdbx_seq_one_letter_code
_entity_poly.pdbx_strand_id
1 'polypeptide(L)'
;MGWLPWSSDSKNTASDGGRIAPDRSSRQKCWEGRDLFFSCLDDNNILDAIKEDKEARRKCGKEIAEFESACSKAWVKYFKEKRVMEYNRDKTIERIKKEDAAKVQDLKAQGWNPR
;
A
#
# COMPACT_ATOMS: atom_id res chain seq x y z
N MET A 1 -37.28 14.95 -9.92
CA MET A 1 -37.51 13.49 -9.99
C MET A 1 -36.76 12.96 -11.19
N GLY A 2 -35.89 11.97 -11.02
CA GLY A 2 -35.10 11.40 -12.12
C GLY A 2 -34.02 10.47 -11.56
N TRP A 3 -34.45 9.30 -11.08
CA TRP A 3 -33.54 8.25 -10.62
C TRP A 3 -33.13 7.44 -11.85
N LEU A 4 -31.86 7.54 -12.26
CA LEU A 4 -31.32 6.76 -13.37
C LEU A 4 -31.13 5.29 -12.92
N PRO A 5 -31.65 4.29 -13.66
CA PRO A 5 -31.44 2.89 -13.35
C PRO A 5 -30.13 2.44 -13.99
N TRP A 6 -29.04 2.44 -13.23
CA TRP A 6 -27.81 1.80 -13.68
C TRP A 6 -27.96 0.28 -13.54
N SER A 7 -28.27 -0.40 -14.63
CA SER A 7 -28.11 -1.86 -14.77
C SER A 7 -26.63 -2.24 -14.73
N SER A 8 -26.17 -2.84 -13.63
CA SER A 8 -24.82 -3.40 -13.52
C SER A 8 -24.86 -4.91 -13.68
N ASP A 9 -24.19 -5.38 -14.72
CA ASP A 9 -23.94 -6.77 -15.11
C ASP A 9 -23.35 -7.57 -13.93
N SER A 10 -24.15 -8.47 -13.35
CA SER A 10 -23.85 -9.20 -12.12
C SER A 10 -23.15 -10.54 -12.40
N LYS A 11 -21.81 -10.53 -12.45
CA LYS A 11 -21.04 -11.78 -12.47
C LYS A 11 -20.52 -12.25 -11.11
N ASN A 12 -20.79 -11.56 -9.99
CA ASN A 12 -20.28 -11.95 -8.67
C ASN A 12 -21.22 -11.59 -7.50
N THR A 13 -22.49 -11.99 -7.58
CA THR A 13 -23.46 -11.86 -6.48
C THR A 13 -23.56 -13.17 -5.69
N ALA A 14 -23.35 -13.08 -4.38
CA ALA A 14 -23.59 -14.16 -3.42
C ALA A 14 -25.11 -14.39 -3.29
N SER A 15 -25.51 -15.52 -2.69
CA SER A 15 -26.92 -15.90 -2.56
C SER A 15 -27.78 -14.92 -1.75
N ASP A 16 -27.14 -14.05 -0.97
CA ASP A 16 -27.74 -12.98 -0.16
C ASP A 16 -27.77 -11.61 -0.87
N GLY A 17 -27.36 -11.55 -2.14
CA GLY A 17 -27.26 -10.29 -2.91
C GLY A 17 -26.01 -9.46 -2.60
N GLY A 18 -25.14 -9.93 -1.70
CA GLY A 18 -23.82 -9.34 -1.44
C GLY A 18 -22.81 -9.63 -2.57
N ARG A 19 -21.69 -8.91 -2.61
CA ARG A 19 -20.57 -9.30 -3.48
C ARG A 19 -19.89 -10.54 -2.90
N ILE A 20 -19.63 -11.54 -3.73
CA ILE A 20 -18.89 -12.76 -3.30
C ILE A 20 -17.52 -12.34 -2.77
N ALA A 21 -17.29 -12.56 -1.48
CA ALA A 21 -16.01 -12.28 -0.86
C ALA A 21 -14.96 -13.30 -1.35
N PRO A 22 -13.74 -12.88 -1.67
CA PRO A 22 -12.66 -13.80 -1.99
C PRO A 22 -12.42 -14.77 -0.82
N ASP A 23 -12.36 -16.06 -1.12
CA ASP A 23 -12.09 -17.09 -0.12
C ASP A 23 -10.70 -16.88 0.54
N ARG A 24 -10.44 -17.55 1.67
CA ARG A 24 -9.18 -17.38 2.40
C ARG A 24 -7.95 -17.74 1.56
N SER A 25 -8.03 -18.76 0.71
CA SER A 25 -6.92 -19.21 -0.12
C SER A 25 -6.55 -18.21 -1.21
N SER A 26 -7.55 -17.57 -1.83
CA SER A 26 -7.35 -16.51 -2.82
C SER A 26 -6.72 -15.26 -2.23
N ARG A 27 -7.10 -14.89 -1.00
CA ARG A 27 -6.46 -13.79 -0.26
C ARG A 27 -5.01 -14.08 0.08
N GLN A 28 -4.71 -15.32 0.49
CA GLN A 28 -3.34 -15.74 0.77
C GLN A 28 -2.47 -15.60 -0.49
N LYS A 29 -2.91 -16.13 -1.63
CA LYS A 29 -2.20 -15.99 -2.92
C LYS A 29 -1.98 -14.52 -3.31
N CYS A 30 -2.98 -13.67 -3.08
CA CYS A 30 -2.85 -12.23 -3.33
C CYS A 30 -1.76 -11.59 -2.46
N TRP A 31 -1.65 -11.97 -1.18
CA TRP A 31 -0.61 -11.44 -0.30
C TRP A 31 0.77 -11.96 -0.67
N GLU A 32 0.89 -13.24 -1.04
CA GLU A 32 2.14 -13.83 -1.54
C GLU A 32 2.62 -13.12 -2.81
N GLY A 33 1.73 -12.90 -3.78
CA GLY A 33 2.05 -12.14 -5.00
C GLY A 33 2.45 -10.68 -4.70
N ARG A 34 1.80 -10.03 -3.74
CA ARG A 34 2.19 -8.69 -3.27
C ARG A 34 3.61 -8.68 -2.71
N ASP A 35 3.93 -9.62 -1.84
CA ASP A 35 5.21 -9.64 -1.12
C ASP A 35 6.38 -9.95 -2.06
N LEU A 36 6.17 -10.85 -3.04
CA LEU A 36 7.15 -11.10 -4.11
C LEU A 36 7.38 -9.85 -4.96
N PHE A 37 6.31 -9.18 -5.38
CA PHE A 37 6.43 -7.93 -6.15
C PHE A 37 7.17 -6.85 -5.36
N PHE A 38 6.83 -6.66 -4.09
CA PHE A 38 7.47 -5.68 -3.22
C PHE A 38 8.94 -5.99 -2.95
N SER A 39 9.30 -7.27 -2.76
CA SER A 39 10.71 -7.68 -2.65
C SER A 39 11.50 -7.31 -3.90
N CYS A 40 10.97 -7.60 -5.10
CA CYS A 40 11.65 -7.22 -6.34
C CYS A 40 11.80 -5.70 -6.49
N LEU A 41 10.79 -4.93 -6.08
CA LEU A 41 10.87 -3.48 -6.07
C LEU A 41 11.98 -2.97 -5.13
N ASP A 42 12.09 -3.57 -3.93
CA ASP A 42 13.13 -3.23 -2.96
C ASP A 42 14.54 -3.54 -3.52
N ASP A 43 14.72 -4.70 -4.15
CA ASP A 43 15.99 -5.09 -4.80
C ASP A 43 16.41 -4.13 -5.93
N ASN A 44 15.43 -3.47 -6.57
CA ASN A 44 15.65 -2.50 -7.64
C ASN A 44 15.57 -1.04 -7.17
N ASN A 45 15.45 -0.79 -5.86
CA ASN A 45 15.31 0.55 -5.28
C ASN A 45 14.11 1.36 -5.81
N ILE A 46 13.00 0.69 -6.08
CA ILE A 46 11.75 1.30 -6.57
C ILE A 46 10.77 1.40 -5.40
N LEU A 47 10.51 2.61 -4.91
CA LEU A 47 9.52 2.80 -3.85
C LEU A 47 8.10 2.93 -4.41
N ASP A 48 7.91 3.83 -5.37
CA ASP A 48 6.60 4.22 -5.91
C ASP A 48 6.38 3.59 -7.28
N ALA A 49 5.88 2.35 -7.28
CA ALA A 49 5.54 1.62 -8.51
C ALA A 49 4.28 2.16 -9.22
N ILE A 50 3.65 3.23 -8.72
CA ILE A 50 2.58 3.94 -9.45
C ILE A 50 3.22 5.00 -10.36
N LYS A 51 4.17 5.77 -9.83
CA LYS A 51 4.93 6.75 -10.62
C LYS A 51 5.92 6.08 -11.56
N GLU A 52 6.63 5.07 -11.07
CA GLU A 52 7.67 4.35 -11.80
C GLU A 52 7.14 3.05 -12.44
N ASP A 53 5.86 2.99 -12.85
CA ASP A 53 5.22 1.74 -13.35
C ASP A 53 6.00 1.15 -14.54
N LYS A 54 6.51 1.98 -15.44
CA LYS A 54 7.31 1.51 -16.58
C LYS A 54 8.60 0.81 -16.15
N GLU A 55 9.29 1.37 -15.16
CA GLU A 55 10.50 0.75 -14.62
C GLU A 55 10.19 -0.48 -13.78
N ALA A 56 9.15 -0.42 -12.94
CA ALA A 56 8.65 -1.56 -12.18
C ALA A 56 8.29 -2.74 -13.09
N ARG A 57 7.59 -2.50 -14.21
CA ARG A 57 7.27 -3.55 -15.19
C ARG A 57 8.49 -4.07 -15.95
N ARG A 58 9.49 -3.21 -16.20
CA ARG A 58 10.74 -3.62 -16.84
C ARG A 58 11.59 -4.51 -15.93
N LYS A 59 11.65 -4.20 -14.64
CA LYS A 59 12.51 -4.87 -13.65
C LYS A 59 11.84 -6.04 -12.94
N CYS A 60 10.54 -5.92 -12.67
CA CYS A 60 9.72 -6.85 -11.88
C CYS A 60 8.49 -7.34 -12.66
N GLY A 61 8.66 -7.52 -13.99
CA GLY A 61 7.56 -7.83 -14.91
C GLY A 61 6.87 -9.16 -14.62
N LYS A 62 7.59 -10.13 -14.07
CA LYS A 62 7.03 -11.43 -13.67
C LYS A 62 6.18 -11.27 -12.41
N GLU A 63 6.76 -10.66 -11.38
CA GLU A 63 6.15 -10.52 -10.07
C GLU A 63 4.91 -9.60 -10.12
N ILE A 64 4.96 -8.53 -10.92
CA ILE A 64 3.78 -7.66 -11.11
C ILE A 64 2.64 -8.38 -11.84
N ALA A 65 2.96 -9.26 -12.80
CA ALA A 65 1.94 -10.05 -13.49
C ALA A 65 1.29 -11.08 -12.56
N GLU A 66 2.11 -11.75 -11.73
CA GLU A 66 1.61 -12.67 -10.69
C GLU A 66 0.74 -11.92 -9.68
N PHE A 67 1.19 -10.76 -9.19
CA PHE A 67 0.45 -9.90 -8.26
C PHE A 67 -0.89 -9.42 -8.86
N GLU A 68 -0.89 -8.92 -10.10
CA GLU A 68 -2.09 -8.45 -10.80
C GLU A 68 -3.07 -9.58 -11.15
N SER A 69 -2.57 -10.82 -11.31
CA SER A 69 -3.41 -12.00 -11.55
C SER A 69 -4.02 -12.59 -10.28
N ALA A 70 -3.29 -12.54 -9.15
CA ALA A 70 -3.72 -13.12 -7.87
C ALA A 70 -4.64 -12.18 -7.07
N CYS A 71 -4.54 -10.86 -7.30
CA CYS A 71 -5.29 -9.85 -6.57
C CYS A 71 -6.37 -9.17 -7.41
N SER A 72 -7.44 -8.71 -6.75
CA SER A 72 -8.35 -7.76 -7.39
C SER A 72 -7.65 -6.43 -7.69
N LYS A 73 -8.06 -5.76 -8.78
CA LYS A 73 -7.50 -4.44 -9.16
C LYS A 73 -7.56 -3.40 -8.04
N ALA A 74 -8.61 -3.42 -7.24
CA ALA A 74 -8.77 -2.51 -6.10
C ALA A 74 -7.71 -2.76 -5.02
N TRP A 75 -7.41 -4.02 -4.73
CA TRP A 75 -6.37 -4.40 -3.77
C TRP A 75 -4.96 -4.10 -4.29
N VAL A 76 -4.69 -4.34 -5.58
CA VAL A 76 -3.42 -3.97 -6.21
C VAL A 76 -3.16 -2.47 -6.06
N LYS A 77 -4.15 -1.65 -6.43
CA LYS A 77 -4.06 -0.19 -6.28
C LYS A 77 -3.82 0.21 -4.83
N TYR A 78 -4.66 -0.29 -3.92
CA TYR A 78 -4.56 0.01 -2.49
C TYR A 78 -3.18 -0.33 -1.92
N PHE A 79 -2.63 -1.51 -2.23
CA PHE A 79 -1.33 -1.90 -1.71
C PHE A 79 -0.19 -1.04 -2.24
N LYS A 80 -0.20 -0.70 -3.54
CA LYS A 80 0.81 0.20 -4.13
C LYS A 80 0.76 1.58 -3.45
N GLU A 81 -0.44 2.13 -3.24
CA GLU A 81 -0.61 3.41 -2.53
C GLU A 81 -0.19 3.33 -1.06
N LYS A 82 -0.58 2.25 -0.37
CA LYS A 82 -0.27 2.02 1.05
C LYS A 82 1.23 1.95 1.28
N ARG A 83 2.00 1.27 0.41
CA ARG A 83 3.46 1.19 0.49
C ARG A 83 4.11 2.58 0.52
N VAL A 84 3.68 3.48 -0.37
CA VAL A 84 4.20 4.87 -0.44
C VAL A 84 3.76 5.68 0.79
N MET A 85 2.51 5.54 1.20
CA MET A 85 1.98 6.24 2.38
C MET A 85 2.70 5.84 3.66
N GLU A 86 2.92 4.54 3.89
CA GLU A 86 3.61 4.04 5.08
C GLU A 86 5.06 4.49 5.12
N TYR A 87 5.76 4.45 4.00
CA TYR A 87 7.12 5.00 3.90
C TYR A 87 7.17 6.49 4.30
N ASN A 88 6.26 7.31 3.77
CA ASN A 88 6.22 8.75 4.07
C ASN A 88 5.86 9.01 5.53
N ARG A 89 4.93 8.22 6.08
CA ARG A 89 4.55 8.28 7.49
C ARG A 89 5.75 7.99 8.38
N ASP A 90 6.51 6.93 8.09
CA ASP A 90 7.66 6.53 8.90
C ASP A 90 8.78 7.57 8.82
N LYS A 91 9.06 8.12 7.64
CA LYS A 91 10.00 9.25 7.48
C LYS A 91 9.57 10.49 8.26
N THR A 92 8.27 10.77 8.31
CA THR A 92 7.73 11.88 9.09
C THR A 92 7.91 11.66 10.58
N ILE A 93 7.62 10.44 11.07
CA ILE A 93 7.82 10.08 12.48
C ILE A 93 9.30 10.14 12.85
N GLU A 94 10.20 9.65 11.99
CA GLU A 94 11.65 9.76 12.18
C GLU A 94 12.10 11.22 12.32
N ARG A 95 11.57 12.13 11.49
CA ARG A 95 11.88 13.56 11.56
C ARG A 95 11.38 14.18 12.87
N ILE A 96 10.12 13.95 13.24
CA ILE A 96 9.54 14.49 14.48
C ILE A 96 10.35 14.02 15.69
N LYS A 97 10.71 12.73 15.75
CA LYS A 97 11.56 12.20 16.85
C LYS A 97 12.91 12.91 16.95
N LYS A 98 13.54 13.25 15.81
CA LYS A 98 14.81 13.98 15.79
C LYS A 98 14.64 15.43 16.23
N GLU A 99 13.58 16.10 15.79
CA GLU A 99 13.25 17.47 16.18
C GLU A 99 12.92 17.55 17.69
N ASP A 100 12.13 16.62 18.20
CA ASP A 100 11.80 16.51 19.63
C ASP A 100 13.07 16.27 20.46
N ALA A 101 13.94 15.34 20.02
CA ALA A 101 15.20 15.10 20.69
C ALA A 101 16.10 16.34 20.70
N ALA A 102 16.23 17.04 19.57
CA ALA A 102 16.99 18.29 19.48
C ALA A 102 16.43 19.38 20.39
N LYS A 103 15.11 19.52 20.44
CA LYS A 103 14.43 20.49 21.31
C LYS A 103 14.62 20.17 22.79
N VAL A 104 14.56 18.90 23.19
CA VAL A 104 14.86 18.49 24.58
C VAL A 104 16.31 18.80 24.94
N GLN A 105 17.26 18.61 24.02
CA GLN A 105 18.66 18.96 24.27
C GLN A 105 18.86 20.48 24.41
N ASP A 106 18.23 21.28 23.55
CA ASP A 106 18.26 22.74 23.62
C ASP A 106 17.66 23.25 24.94
N LEU A 107 16.50 22.73 25.36
CA LEU A 107 15.90 23.05 26.65
C LEU A 107 16.83 22.70 27.82
N LYS A 108 17.47 21.53 27.80
CA LYS A 108 18.46 21.14 28.81
C LYS A 108 19.65 22.09 28.85
N ALA A 109 20.15 22.54 27.70
CA ALA A 109 21.22 23.52 27.63
C ALA A 109 20.81 24.88 28.21
N GLN A 110 19.52 25.24 28.11
CA GLN A 110 18.94 26.44 28.71
C GLN A 110 18.58 26.27 30.20
N GLY A 111 18.99 25.16 30.83
CA GLY A 111 18.78 24.92 32.26
C GLY A 111 17.41 24.32 32.61
N TRP A 112 16.62 23.89 31.62
CA TRP A 112 15.41 23.11 31.89
C TRP A 112 15.78 21.70 32.34
N ASN A 113 15.22 21.26 33.47
CA ASN A 113 15.37 19.90 33.95
C ASN A 113 13.97 19.25 33.97
N PRO A 114 13.78 18.04 33.39
CA PRO A 114 12.53 17.31 33.57
C PRO A 114 12.34 17.05 35.06
N ARG A 115 11.16 17.39 35.59
CA ARG A 115 10.78 17.06 36.97
C ARG A 115 10.57 15.56 37.13
#